data_AF-A0A8C0CRT4-F1
#
_entry.id   AF-A0A8C0CRT4-F1
#
_cell.length_a   1.000
_cell.length_b   1.000
_cell.length_c   1.000
_cell.angle_alpha   90.00
_cell.angle_beta   90.00
_cell.angle_gamma   90.00
#
_symmetry.space_group_name_H-M   'P 1'
#
loop_
_entity.id
_entity.type
_entity.pdbx_description
1 polymer ?
#
loop_
_entity_poly.entity_id
_entity_poly.type
_entity_poly.pdbx_seq_one_letter_code
_entity_poly.pdbx_strand_id
1 'polypeptide(L)'
;DGSGSRPCHPSPQGELGSRSHRGKETRDPAGSRGSRSHRDKEARDPAGPRGPGSHRGKETRDPAGSRGSRSHRDKETRDPAGPRGSRSHRGKETRDPAGPRGPGSHRGKETRDPAGSRGSRSHRGKETRDPAGSRGSRSHRDKETRDPAGSRGSRSHRDKETRDPAGSRGPGSHRGKETRDPAGSRGPGSHRGKETRDPAGSRGPGSHRDKETRDPAGSRGSRSHRDKETRDPAGSRGPGSHRDKETRDPAGSRGPGSHRDKETRDPAGSGGSRSHRDKETRDPAGSRGPGSHRDKETRDPAGSGGPGSHRDKETRDPAGPGGPGSHRDKETRDPAGPGGQPGLDPPVRSH
;
A
#
# COMPACT_ATOMS: atom_id res chain seq x y z
N ASP A 1 30.22 11.20 65.76
CA ASP A 1 30.50 12.27 64.80
C ASP A 1 31.49 11.86 63.75
N GLY A 2 31.24 12.24 62.50
CA GLY A 2 32.10 11.92 61.35
C GLY A 2 31.45 12.26 60.01
N SER A 3 30.73 13.39 59.93
CA SER A 3 30.16 13.91 58.69
C SER A 3 31.24 14.55 57.83
N GLY A 4 31.90 13.74 57.02
CA GLY A 4 32.81 14.19 55.97
C GLY A 4 32.06 14.56 54.69
N SER A 5 31.37 15.71 54.67
CA SER A 5 30.86 16.31 53.44
C SER A 5 32.05 16.69 52.56
N ARG A 6 32.34 15.88 51.54
CA ARG A 6 33.36 16.23 50.54
C ARG A 6 32.84 17.42 49.71
N PRO A 7 33.60 18.52 49.60
CA PRO A 7 33.18 19.67 48.81
C PRO A 7 33.09 19.29 47.32
N CYS A 8 31.98 19.67 46.69
CA CYS A 8 31.79 19.59 45.25
C CYS A 8 32.75 20.55 44.56
N HIS A 9 33.90 20.03 44.09
CA HIS A 9 34.72 20.75 43.13
C HIS A 9 33.97 20.78 41.77
N PRO A 10 33.77 21.94 41.14
CA PRO A 10 33.31 22.00 39.75
C PRO A 10 34.46 21.56 38.84
N SER A 11 34.50 20.27 38.48
CA SER A 11 35.47 19.75 37.50
C SER A 11 35.11 20.19 36.07
N PRO A 12 36.11 20.42 35.20
CA PRO A 12 35.96 21.21 33.98
C PRO A 12 35.18 20.49 32.88
N GLN A 13 34.70 21.29 31.94
CA GLN A 13 33.93 20.90 30.76
C GLN A 13 34.59 19.75 29.99
N GLY A 14 33.83 18.67 29.79
CA GLY A 14 34.08 17.68 28.74
C GLY A 14 35.08 16.58 29.07
N GLU A 15 34.79 15.74 30.07
CA GLU A 15 35.47 14.44 30.17
C GLU A 15 35.24 13.61 28.90
N LEU A 16 36.34 13.17 28.30
CA LEU A 16 36.41 12.21 27.21
C LEU A 16 36.61 10.82 27.84
N GLY A 17 35.66 9.90 27.68
CA GLY A 17 35.82 8.55 28.21
C GLY A 17 34.58 7.66 28.15
N SER A 18 34.78 6.38 28.45
CA SER A 18 33.70 5.41 28.60
C SER A 18 33.17 5.43 30.03
N ARG A 19 31.87 5.62 30.22
CA ARG A 19 31.23 5.62 31.54
C ARG A 19 30.24 4.48 31.69
N SER A 20 30.26 3.84 32.86
CA SER A 20 29.36 2.75 33.21
C SER A 20 28.81 2.98 34.61
N HIS A 21 27.48 3.01 34.74
CA HIS A 21 26.81 3.20 36.02
C HIS A 21 25.73 2.14 36.26
N ARG A 22 25.55 1.77 37.52
CA ARG A 22 24.51 0.86 38.01
C ARG A 22 24.02 1.33 39.37
N GLY A 23 22.73 1.57 39.50
CA GLY A 23 22.15 2.13 40.71
C GLY A 23 20.64 2.36 40.60
N LYS A 24 20.14 3.29 41.42
CA LYS A 24 18.73 3.69 41.39
C LYS A 24 18.51 4.78 40.34
N GLU A 25 19.38 5.77 40.31
CA GLU A 25 19.30 6.94 39.43
C GLU A 25 20.70 7.33 38.94
N THR A 26 20.81 7.73 37.68
CA THR A 26 22.04 8.27 37.08
C THR A 26 21.77 9.58 36.35
N ARG A 27 22.69 10.53 36.53
CA ARG A 27 22.69 11.83 35.87
C ARG A 27 24.09 12.21 35.45
N ASP A 28 24.37 12.20 34.15
CA ASP A 28 25.68 12.61 33.63
C ASP A 28 25.80 14.16 33.57
N PRO A 29 27.03 14.72 33.60
CA PRO A 29 27.31 16.13 33.31
C PRO A 29 27.12 16.51 31.83
N ALA A 30 26.68 17.75 31.59
CA ALA A 30 26.43 18.34 30.26
C ALA A 30 27.64 18.28 29.33
N GLY A 31 27.38 18.09 28.02
CA GLY A 31 28.43 18.07 27.00
C GLY A 31 29.40 16.89 27.07
N SER A 32 29.12 15.88 27.90
CA SER A 32 29.91 14.65 28.00
C SER A 32 30.13 14.00 26.63
N ARG A 33 31.34 13.52 26.37
CA ARG A 33 31.76 12.92 25.10
C ARG A 33 32.28 11.50 25.37
N GLY A 34 31.76 10.51 24.65
CA GLY A 34 32.19 9.12 24.76
C GLY A 34 31.05 8.13 24.97
N SER A 35 31.43 6.87 25.17
CA SER A 35 30.50 5.74 25.30
C SER A 35 29.86 5.70 26.69
N ARG A 36 28.55 5.45 26.76
CA ARG A 36 27.82 5.37 28.04
C ARG A 36 27.02 4.09 28.17
N SER A 37 27.03 3.52 29.37
CA SER A 37 26.26 2.35 29.73
C SER A 37 25.61 2.54 31.10
N HIS A 38 24.29 2.66 31.14
CA HIS A 38 23.50 2.87 32.35
C HIS A 38 22.59 1.66 32.63
N ARG A 39 22.62 1.13 33.86
CA ARG A 39 21.72 0.07 34.32
C ARG A 39 21.04 0.49 35.62
N ASP A 40 20.04 1.36 35.48
CA ASP A 40 19.39 2.06 36.58
C ASP A 40 17.87 1.89 36.54
N LYS A 41 17.16 2.26 37.62
CA LYS A 41 15.70 2.35 37.52
C LYS A 41 15.31 3.53 36.64
N GLU A 42 16.00 4.66 36.83
CA GLU A 42 15.84 5.89 36.06
C GLU A 42 17.21 6.37 35.57
N ALA A 43 17.32 6.71 34.29
CA ALA A 43 18.52 7.34 33.73
C ALA A 43 18.14 8.62 32.98
N ARG A 44 18.85 9.70 33.27
CA ARG A 44 18.71 11.00 32.61
C ARG A 44 20.03 11.46 32.01
N ASP A 45 20.08 11.43 30.69
CA ASP A 45 21.20 11.98 29.94
C ASP A 45 21.13 13.54 29.93
N PRO A 46 22.27 14.24 29.90
CA PRO A 46 22.35 15.70 29.92
C PRO A 46 22.45 16.29 28.51
N ALA A 47 22.03 17.55 28.30
CA ALA A 47 21.99 18.23 26.99
C ALA A 47 23.21 17.99 26.07
N GLY A 48 22.93 17.71 24.79
CA GLY A 48 23.93 17.57 23.73
C GLY A 48 24.97 16.44 23.90
N PRO A 49 24.63 15.26 24.43
CA PRO A 49 25.59 14.19 24.63
C PRO A 49 26.10 13.68 23.27
N ARG A 50 27.41 13.44 23.16
CA ARG A 50 28.05 12.92 21.95
C ARG A 50 28.66 11.55 22.20
N GLY A 51 28.35 10.59 21.34
CA GLY A 51 28.86 9.22 21.42
C GLY A 51 27.75 8.19 21.60
N PRO A 52 28.09 6.89 21.61
CA PRO A 52 27.11 5.84 21.76
C PRO A 52 26.62 5.74 23.22
N GLY A 53 25.32 5.47 23.40
CA GLY A 53 24.68 5.31 24.70
C GLY A 53 23.84 4.04 24.77
N SER A 54 23.94 3.31 25.88
CA SER A 54 23.12 2.14 26.17
C SER A 54 22.47 2.29 27.55
N HIS A 55 21.16 2.14 27.61
CA HIS A 55 20.40 2.24 28.85
C HIS A 55 19.51 1.01 29.05
N ARG A 56 19.40 0.57 30.30
CA ARG A 56 18.53 -0.54 30.70
C ARG A 56 17.94 -0.31 32.09
N GLY A 57 16.61 -0.25 32.17
CA GLY A 57 15.92 0.23 33.36
C GLY A 57 14.40 0.20 33.27
N LYS A 58 13.76 1.03 34.09
CA LYS A 58 12.31 1.28 33.97
C LYS A 58 12.05 2.43 33.02
N GLU A 59 12.76 3.54 33.21
CA GLU A 59 12.55 4.77 32.46
C GLU A 59 13.87 5.37 31.99
N THR A 60 13.85 5.81 30.74
CA THR A 60 14.91 6.64 30.16
C THR A 60 14.35 7.91 29.57
N ARG A 61 15.00 9.01 29.90
CA ARG A 61 14.74 10.30 29.28
C ARG A 61 16.01 10.85 28.68
N ASP A 62 16.02 10.89 27.35
CA ASP A 62 17.10 11.51 26.61
C ASP A 62 16.98 13.05 26.66
N PRO A 63 18.06 13.77 26.34
CA PRO A 63 18.11 15.23 26.23
C PRO A 63 18.19 15.68 24.76
N ALA A 64 17.80 16.93 24.50
CA ALA A 64 17.72 17.46 23.14
C ALA A 64 19.09 17.48 22.45
N GLY A 65 19.09 17.28 21.13
CA GLY A 65 20.29 17.40 20.31
C GLY A 65 21.36 16.33 20.55
N SER A 66 21.01 15.17 21.12
CA SER A 66 21.95 14.06 21.26
C SER A 66 22.46 13.56 19.90
N ARG A 67 23.76 13.23 19.85
CA ARG A 67 24.45 12.77 18.64
C ARG A 67 25.15 11.44 18.88
N GLY A 68 24.79 10.43 18.10
CA GLY A 68 25.39 9.09 18.18
C GLY A 68 24.34 7.98 18.19
N SER A 69 24.81 6.74 18.33
CA SER A 69 23.96 5.55 18.37
C SER A 69 23.40 5.33 19.77
N ARG A 70 22.08 5.13 19.89
CA ARG A 70 21.42 4.91 21.18
C ARG A 70 20.67 3.59 21.23
N SER A 71 20.79 2.89 22.36
CA SER A 71 20.09 1.65 22.63
C SER A 71 19.40 1.72 23.98
N HIS A 72 18.07 1.62 23.99
CA HIS A 72 17.24 1.65 25.19
C HIS A 72 16.54 0.31 25.37
N ARG A 73 16.63 -0.27 26.57
CA ARG A 73 15.88 -1.46 26.98
C ARG A 73 15.13 -1.17 28.27
N ASP A 74 14.14 -0.29 28.15
CA ASP A 74 13.39 0.28 29.27
C ASP A 74 11.90 -0.01 29.12
N LYS A 75 11.10 0.13 30.18
CA LYS A 75 9.64 0.02 30.03
C LYS A 75 9.10 1.21 29.24
N GLU A 76 9.61 2.39 29.55
CA GLU A 76 9.27 3.64 28.87
C GLU A 76 10.55 4.36 28.43
N THR A 77 10.56 4.84 27.20
CA THR A 77 11.61 5.71 26.70
C THR A 77 10.99 6.96 26.10
N ARG A 78 11.50 8.11 26.52
CA ARG A 78 11.09 9.42 26.01
C ARG A 78 12.30 10.19 25.48
N ASP A 79 12.33 10.32 24.16
CA ASP A 79 13.34 11.13 23.48
C ASP A 79 12.84 12.58 23.36
N PRO A 80 13.72 13.61 23.39
CA PRO A 80 13.39 15.02 23.09
C PRO A 80 13.95 15.51 21.74
N ALA A 81 13.50 16.67 21.26
CA ALA A 81 13.61 17.07 19.84
C ALA A 81 15.01 17.02 19.21
N GLY A 82 15.02 16.71 17.90
CA GLY A 82 16.19 16.79 17.02
C GLY A 82 17.39 15.84 17.26
N PRO A 83 17.27 14.61 17.79
CA PRO A 83 18.47 13.79 17.93
C PRO A 83 18.96 13.23 16.60
N ARG A 84 20.28 13.11 16.45
CA ARG A 84 20.95 12.70 15.21
C ARG A 84 21.75 11.42 15.42
N GLY A 85 21.42 10.37 14.68
CA GLY A 85 22.10 9.07 14.76
C GLY A 85 21.11 7.90 14.78
N SER A 86 21.66 6.69 14.92
CA SER A 86 20.89 5.45 14.94
C SER A 86 20.24 5.20 16.30
N ARG A 87 19.00 4.72 16.33
CA ARG A 87 18.33 4.39 17.59
C ARG A 87 17.69 3.02 17.59
N SER A 88 17.71 2.39 18.75
CA SER A 88 17.11 1.10 19.02
C SER A 88 16.40 1.16 20.36
N HIS A 89 15.08 1.07 20.36
CA HIS A 89 14.27 1.05 21.57
C HIS A 89 13.58 -0.30 21.72
N ARG A 90 13.66 -0.90 22.90
CA ARG A 90 12.91 -2.10 23.28
C ARG A 90 12.20 -1.87 24.59
N GLY A 91 10.88 -1.72 24.55
CA GLY A 91 10.09 -1.38 25.73
C GLY A 91 8.60 -1.65 25.61
N LYS A 92 7.81 -1.19 26.58
CA LYS A 92 6.34 -1.21 26.45
C LYS A 92 5.89 -0.04 25.59
N GLU A 93 6.37 1.15 25.92
CA GLU A 93 6.01 2.40 25.26
C GLU A 93 7.26 3.14 24.82
N THR A 94 7.23 3.63 23.59
CA THR A 94 8.30 4.46 23.04
C THR A 94 7.66 5.67 22.37
N ARG A 95 8.10 6.85 22.80
CA ARG A 95 7.63 8.12 22.24
C ARG A 95 8.81 8.92 21.73
N ASP A 96 8.89 8.99 20.41
CA ASP A 96 9.87 9.80 19.72
C ASP A 96 9.41 11.28 19.68
N PRO A 97 10.36 12.24 19.63
CA PRO A 97 10.13 13.69 19.56
C PRO A 97 10.35 14.25 18.16
N ALA A 98 9.83 15.45 17.84
CA ALA A 98 9.94 16.07 16.51
C ALA A 98 11.35 16.04 15.88
N GLY A 99 11.39 15.78 14.56
CA GLY A 99 12.58 15.94 13.71
C GLY A 99 13.78 15.01 13.94
N PRO A 100 13.63 13.74 14.33
CA PRO A 100 14.76 12.83 14.48
C PRO A 100 15.39 12.57 13.11
N ARG A 101 16.73 12.55 13.07
CA ARG A 101 17.50 12.29 11.84
C ARG A 101 18.37 11.05 12.00
N GLY A 102 18.13 10.04 11.16
CA GLY A 102 18.86 8.78 11.19
C GLY A 102 17.92 7.57 11.28
N PRO A 103 18.47 6.35 11.22
CA PRO A 103 17.66 5.15 11.28
C PRO A 103 17.14 4.89 12.71
N GLY A 104 15.91 4.40 12.81
CA GLY A 104 15.25 4.04 14.08
C GLY A 104 14.68 2.62 14.04
N SER A 105 14.82 1.90 15.14
CA SER A 105 14.24 0.57 15.34
C SER A 105 13.51 0.54 16.67
N HIS A 106 12.23 0.20 16.67
CA HIS A 106 11.39 0.18 17.85
C HIS A 106 10.71 -1.16 17.99
N ARG A 107 10.83 -1.78 19.17
CA ARG A 107 10.17 -3.02 19.51
C ARG A 107 9.40 -2.87 20.82
N GLY A 108 8.08 -2.85 20.76
CA GLY A 108 7.28 -2.66 21.96
C GLY A 108 5.80 -2.94 21.81
N LYS A 109 4.98 -2.51 22.76
CA LYS A 109 3.52 -2.59 22.61
C LYS A 109 3.04 -1.44 21.75
N GLU A 110 3.46 -0.24 22.11
CA GLU A 110 3.05 1.01 21.47
C GLU A 110 4.26 1.84 21.03
N THR A 111 4.20 2.27 19.78
CA THR A 111 5.21 3.09 19.13
C THR A 111 4.54 4.32 18.54
N ARG A 112 4.96 5.49 19.00
CA ARG A 112 4.50 6.77 18.43
C ARG A 112 5.68 7.55 17.88
N ASP A 113 5.69 7.62 16.56
CA ASP A 113 6.64 8.43 15.81
C ASP A 113 6.32 9.93 15.94
N PRO A 114 7.27 10.82 15.62
CA PRO A 114 7.10 12.27 15.65
C PRO A 114 7.11 12.90 14.25
N ALA A 115 6.48 14.07 14.12
CA ALA A 115 6.40 14.78 12.85
C ALA A 115 7.81 15.13 12.33
N GLY A 116 7.97 15.12 11.00
CA GLY A 116 9.21 15.52 10.35
C GLY A 116 10.40 14.57 10.55
N SER A 117 10.16 13.32 10.96
CA SER A 117 11.21 12.29 11.03
C SER A 117 11.85 12.06 9.66
N ARG A 118 13.18 11.92 9.65
CA ARG A 118 13.98 11.68 8.43
C ARG A 118 14.89 10.48 8.61
N GLY A 119 14.71 9.46 7.76
CA GLY A 119 15.53 8.24 7.76
C GLY A 119 14.68 6.98 7.72
N SER A 120 15.35 5.82 7.79
CA SER A 120 14.69 4.52 7.77
C SER A 120 14.14 4.14 9.14
N ARG A 121 12.89 3.69 9.21
CA ARG A 121 12.25 3.29 10.48
C ARG A 121 11.71 1.86 10.41
N SER A 122 11.88 1.14 11.52
CA SER A 122 11.40 -0.22 11.69
C SER A 122 10.64 -0.34 13.00
N HIS A 123 9.39 -0.80 12.93
CA HIS A 123 8.51 -0.99 14.09
C HIS A 123 8.06 -2.44 14.19
N ARG A 124 8.05 -2.97 15.41
CA ARG A 124 7.50 -4.29 15.71
C ARG A 124 6.80 -4.30 17.06
N GLY A 125 5.52 -4.58 17.06
CA GLY A 125 4.70 -4.43 18.25
C GLY A 125 3.23 -4.77 18.08
N LYS A 126 2.39 -4.10 18.87
CA LYS A 126 0.93 -4.20 18.73
C LYS A 126 0.40 -3.05 17.88
N GLU A 127 0.81 -1.83 18.19
CA GLU A 127 0.28 -0.63 17.56
C GLU A 127 1.41 0.34 17.22
N THR A 128 1.43 0.81 15.97
CA THR A 128 2.28 1.92 15.55
C THR A 128 1.45 3.04 14.97
N ARG A 129 1.73 4.26 15.45
CA ARG A 129 1.14 5.48 14.92
C ARG A 129 2.21 6.42 14.43
N ASP A 130 2.16 6.67 13.14
CA ASP A 130 3.06 7.58 12.47
C ASP A 130 2.41 8.97 12.33
N PRO A 131 3.17 10.09 12.43
CA PRO A 131 2.68 11.46 12.23
C PRO A 131 3.19 12.13 10.94
N ALA A 132 2.50 13.19 10.52
CA ALA A 132 2.64 13.79 9.20
C ALA A 132 4.07 14.27 8.87
N GLY A 133 4.37 14.34 7.57
CA GLY A 133 5.59 14.95 7.05
C GLY A 133 6.88 14.14 7.26
N SER A 134 6.75 12.85 7.56
CA SER A 134 7.85 11.90 7.62
C SER A 134 8.46 11.66 6.23
N ARG A 135 9.79 11.50 6.18
CA ARG A 135 10.54 11.21 4.94
C ARG A 135 11.50 10.04 5.15
N GLY A 136 11.42 9.03 4.29
CA GLY A 136 12.31 7.87 4.30
C GLY A 136 11.56 6.55 4.20
N SER A 137 12.29 5.45 4.37
CA SER A 137 11.74 4.10 4.27
C SER A 137 11.14 3.65 5.60
N ARG A 138 10.00 2.97 5.58
CA ARG A 138 9.31 2.48 6.77
C ARG A 138 8.96 1.02 6.66
N SER A 139 9.13 0.30 7.75
CA SER A 139 8.83 -1.12 7.88
C SER A 139 8.07 -1.35 9.18
N HIS A 140 6.83 -1.84 9.07
CA HIS A 140 5.97 -2.13 10.22
C HIS A 140 5.64 -3.63 10.27
N ARG A 141 5.65 -4.19 11.48
CA ARG A 141 5.20 -5.55 11.76
C ARG A 141 4.45 -5.56 13.08
N ASP A 142 3.23 -5.06 13.01
CA ASP A 142 2.35 -4.75 14.13
C ASP A 142 1.02 -5.52 14.00
N LYS A 143 0.11 -5.34 14.97
CA LYS A 143 -1.28 -5.77 14.75
C LYS A 143 -2.01 -4.70 13.95
N GLU A 144 -1.80 -3.44 14.31
CA GLU A 144 -2.40 -2.28 13.67
C GLU A 144 -1.31 -1.23 13.38
N THR A 145 -1.33 -0.71 12.15
CA THR A 145 -0.52 0.46 11.79
C THR A 145 -1.40 1.54 11.20
N ARG A 146 -1.21 2.76 11.69
CA ARG A 146 -1.84 3.96 11.14
C ARG A 146 -0.79 4.95 10.67
N ASP A 147 -0.73 5.11 9.35
CA ASP A 147 0.10 6.11 8.71
C ASP A 147 -0.58 7.51 8.79
N PRO A 148 0.18 8.61 8.60
CA PRO A 148 -0.26 10.00 8.57
C PRO A 148 -0.14 10.62 7.16
N ALA A 149 -0.93 11.67 6.89
CA ALA A 149 -0.94 12.31 5.58
C ALA A 149 0.43 12.89 5.21
N GLY A 150 0.75 12.89 3.91
CA GLY A 150 1.96 13.54 3.40
C GLY A 150 3.28 12.83 3.72
N SER A 151 3.25 11.55 4.10
CA SER A 151 4.44 10.71 4.19
C SER A 151 5.09 10.53 2.80
N ARG A 152 6.42 10.60 2.74
CA ARG A 152 7.20 10.40 1.50
C ARG A 152 8.25 9.32 1.68
N GLY A 153 8.24 8.31 0.82
CA GLY A 153 9.22 7.23 0.78
C GLY A 153 8.58 5.85 0.67
N SER A 154 9.43 4.82 0.74
CA SER A 154 9.01 3.43 0.60
C SER A 154 8.38 2.90 1.88
N ARG A 155 7.30 2.15 1.77
CA ARG A 155 6.59 1.57 2.93
C ARG A 155 6.40 0.07 2.78
N SER A 156 6.59 -0.64 3.89
CA SER A 156 6.35 -2.07 3.99
C SER A 156 5.62 -2.38 5.29
N HIS A 157 4.39 -2.85 5.18
CA HIS A 157 3.53 -3.19 6.30
C HIS A 157 3.26 -4.69 6.33
N ARG A 158 3.41 -5.32 7.49
CA ARG A 158 3.01 -6.71 7.73
C ARG A 158 2.14 -6.78 8.98
N ASP A 159 0.93 -6.26 8.84
CA ASP A 159 0.03 -5.98 9.96
C ASP A 159 -1.30 -6.72 9.78
N LYS A 160 -2.13 -6.85 10.83
CA LYS A 160 -3.49 -7.37 10.62
C LYS A 160 -4.35 -6.33 9.90
N GLU A 161 -4.23 -5.09 10.34
CA GLU A 161 -4.92 -3.94 9.79
C GLU A 161 -3.90 -2.84 9.48
N THR A 162 -3.93 -2.33 8.25
CA THR A 162 -3.14 -1.15 7.86
C THR A 162 -4.06 -0.09 7.29
N ARG A 163 -3.92 1.12 7.81
CA ARG A 163 -4.63 2.29 7.30
C ARG A 163 -3.66 3.39 6.91
N ASP A 164 -3.55 3.58 5.60
CA ASP A 164 -2.83 4.70 5.03
C ASP A 164 -3.76 5.93 4.95
N PRO A 165 -3.26 7.17 5.08
CA PRO A 165 -4.01 8.43 4.84
C PRO A 165 -3.51 9.23 3.62
N ALA A 166 -4.34 10.17 3.18
CA ALA A 166 -4.22 10.80 1.86
C ALA A 166 -2.86 11.47 1.58
N GLY A 167 -2.48 11.51 0.31
CA GLY A 167 -1.31 12.26 -0.17
C GLY A 167 0.04 11.60 0.14
N SER A 168 0.04 10.29 0.40
CA SER A 168 1.26 9.52 0.57
C SER A 168 1.96 9.26 -0.77
N ARG A 169 3.29 9.38 -0.82
CA ARG A 169 4.08 9.29 -2.07
C ARG A 169 5.26 8.34 -1.93
N GLY A 170 5.36 7.38 -2.83
CA GLY A 170 6.41 6.37 -2.88
C GLY A 170 5.84 4.96 -3.03
N PRO A 171 6.68 3.94 -3.21
CA PRO A 171 6.23 2.56 -3.33
C PRO A 171 5.70 2.04 -1.98
N GLY A 172 4.61 1.27 -2.02
CA GLY A 172 3.98 0.63 -0.87
C GLY A 172 3.86 -0.88 -1.04
N SER A 173 4.10 -1.63 0.02
CA SER A 173 3.84 -3.07 0.09
C SER A 173 3.13 -3.42 1.39
N HIS A 174 1.92 -3.97 1.30
CA HIS A 174 1.06 -4.27 2.43
C HIS A 174 0.73 -5.75 2.45
N ARG A 175 0.96 -6.40 3.60
CA ARG A 175 0.57 -7.79 3.82
C ARG A 175 -0.23 -7.92 5.11
N GLY A 176 -1.53 -8.17 5.00
CA GLY A 176 -2.40 -8.20 6.17
C GLY A 176 -3.73 -8.91 6.00
N LYS A 177 -4.64 -8.72 6.96
CA LYS A 177 -6.03 -9.14 6.75
C LYS A 177 -6.77 -8.06 5.97
N GLU A 178 -6.66 -6.83 6.44
CA GLU A 178 -7.35 -5.67 5.88
C GLU A 178 -6.32 -4.58 5.56
N THR A 179 -6.33 -4.13 4.31
CA THR A 179 -5.55 -2.95 3.90
C THR A 179 -6.51 -1.92 3.33
N ARG A 180 -6.42 -0.70 3.86
CA ARG A 180 -7.17 0.43 3.34
C ARG A 180 -6.23 1.54 2.92
N ASP A 181 -6.17 1.74 1.61
CA ASP A 181 -5.47 2.86 1.04
C ASP A 181 -6.39 4.12 1.02
N PRO A 182 -5.83 5.33 1.11
CA PRO A 182 -6.52 6.64 1.07
C PRO A 182 -6.31 7.43 -0.24
N ALA A 183 -7.25 8.33 -0.55
CA ALA A 183 -7.25 9.03 -1.82
C ALA A 183 -5.92 9.77 -2.11
N GLY A 184 -5.49 9.74 -3.38
CA GLY A 184 -4.31 10.47 -3.83
C GLY A 184 -2.96 9.86 -3.44
N SER A 185 -2.90 8.56 -3.11
CA SER A 185 -1.64 7.81 -3.06
C SER A 185 -0.95 7.83 -4.43
N ARG A 186 0.37 8.03 -4.44
CA ARG A 186 1.18 8.09 -5.67
C ARG A 186 2.40 7.18 -5.57
N GLY A 187 2.47 6.17 -6.44
CA GLY A 187 3.58 5.23 -6.56
C GLY A 187 3.10 3.81 -6.81
N PRO A 188 4.02 2.86 -7.04
CA PRO A 188 3.70 1.45 -7.14
C PRO A 188 3.12 0.90 -5.82
N GLY A 189 2.06 0.11 -5.88
CA GLY A 189 1.44 -0.56 -4.73
C GLY A 189 1.41 -2.08 -4.90
N SER A 190 1.65 -2.82 -3.81
CA SER A 190 1.43 -4.26 -3.77
C SER A 190 0.72 -4.69 -2.49
N HIS A 191 -0.41 -5.37 -2.63
CA HIS A 191 -1.27 -5.78 -1.52
C HIS A 191 -1.45 -7.29 -1.53
N ARG A 192 -1.41 -7.90 -0.33
CA ARG A 192 -1.65 -9.33 -0.14
C ARG A 192 -2.31 -9.63 1.20
N GLY A 193 -3.48 -10.26 1.15
CA GLY A 193 -4.31 -10.36 2.34
C GLY A 193 -5.67 -11.02 2.12
N LYS A 194 -6.65 -10.59 2.92
CA LYS A 194 -8.05 -11.00 2.74
C LYS A 194 -8.80 -9.94 1.95
N GLU A 195 -8.70 -8.69 2.38
CA GLU A 195 -9.44 -7.58 1.82
C GLU A 195 -8.50 -6.41 1.57
N THR A 196 -8.53 -5.90 0.34
CA THR A 196 -7.90 -4.63 -0.02
C THR A 196 -8.95 -3.69 -0.56
N ARG A 197 -8.94 -2.47 -0.04
CA ARG A 197 -9.77 -1.38 -0.53
C ARG A 197 -8.90 -0.22 -0.97
N ASP A 198 -8.82 -0.04 -2.28
CA ASP A 198 -8.19 1.12 -2.87
C ASP A 198 -9.16 2.33 -2.83
N PRO A 199 -8.64 3.57 -2.75
CA PRO A 199 -9.38 4.85 -2.71
C PRO A 199 -9.23 5.71 -3.99
N ALA A 200 -10.19 6.61 -4.23
CA ALA A 200 -10.23 7.35 -5.49
C ALA A 200 -8.94 8.14 -5.76
N GLY A 201 -8.50 8.15 -7.03
CA GLY A 201 -7.34 8.94 -7.46
C GLY A 201 -5.97 8.37 -7.07
N SER A 202 -5.87 7.08 -6.73
CA SER A 202 -4.57 6.38 -6.67
C SER A 202 -3.88 6.43 -8.04
N ARG A 203 -2.58 6.72 -8.05
CA ARG A 203 -1.77 6.82 -9.28
C ARG A 203 -0.51 5.96 -9.19
N GLY A 204 -0.34 5.06 -10.13
CA GLY A 204 0.80 4.16 -10.23
C GLY A 204 0.36 2.72 -10.50
N PRO A 205 1.29 1.82 -10.81
CA PRO A 205 0.97 0.41 -11.00
C PRO A 205 0.59 -0.25 -9.66
N GLY A 206 -0.44 -1.09 -9.67
CA GLY A 206 -0.94 -1.82 -8.51
C GLY A 206 -0.94 -3.33 -8.76
N SER A 207 -0.61 -4.12 -7.74
CA SER A 207 -0.77 -5.58 -7.75
C SER A 207 -1.45 -6.07 -6.48
N HIS A 208 -2.54 -6.82 -6.65
CA HIS A 208 -3.38 -7.32 -5.58
C HIS A 208 -3.41 -8.85 -5.60
N ARG A 209 -3.34 -9.45 -4.41
CA ARG A 209 -3.45 -10.90 -4.20
C ARG A 209 -4.17 -11.16 -2.89
N ASP A 210 -5.47 -10.94 -2.94
CA ASP A 210 -6.40 -10.89 -1.84
C ASP A 210 -7.50 -11.95 -2.01
N LYS A 211 -8.45 -12.01 -1.09
CA LYS A 211 -9.72 -12.72 -1.37
C LYS A 211 -10.65 -11.79 -2.12
N GLU A 212 -10.73 -10.55 -1.66
CA GLU A 212 -11.57 -9.51 -2.22
C GLU A 212 -10.74 -8.26 -2.44
N THR A 213 -10.78 -7.73 -3.65
CA THR A 213 -10.24 -6.41 -3.96
C THR A 213 -11.35 -5.51 -4.46
N ARG A 214 -11.43 -4.33 -3.85
CA ARG A 214 -12.33 -3.27 -4.30
C ARG A 214 -11.53 -2.06 -4.70
N ASP A 215 -11.54 -1.81 -5.99
CA ASP A 215 -10.95 -0.60 -6.53
C ASP A 215 -11.92 0.59 -6.40
N PRO A 216 -11.42 1.83 -6.52
CA PRO A 216 -12.13 3.10 -6.44
C PRO A 216 -12.11 3.85 -7.79
N ALA A 217 -13.08 4.74 -8.00
CA ALA A 217 -13.18 5.48 -9.25
C ALA A 217 -11.94 6.36 -9.49
N GLY A 218 -11.54 6.51 -10.75
CA GLY A 218 -10.45 7.42 -11.12
C GLY A 218 -9.04 6.96 -10.76
N SER A 219 -8.85 5.66 -10.48
CA SER A 219 -7.51 5.06 -10.40
C SER A 219 -6.77 5.14 -11.74
N ARG A 220 -5.46 5.39 -11.71
CA ARG A 220 -4.63 5.50 -12.93
C ARG A 220 -3.36 4.67 -12.81
N GLY A 221 -3.10 3.82 -13.79
CA GLY A 221 -1.91 2.97 -13.86
C GLY A 221 -2.28 1.51 -14.17
N SER A 222 -1.27 0.68 -14.40
CA SER A 222 -1.50 -0.73 -14.68
C SER A 222 -1.92 -1.48 -13.42
N ARG A 223 -2.95 -2.33 -13.50
CA ARG A 223 -3.46 -3.11 -12.37
C ARG A 223 -3.36 -4.60 -12.67
N SER A 224 -2.98 -5.38 -11.66
CA SER A 224 -2.96 -6.84 -11.73
C SER A 224 -3.59 -7.44 -10.49
N HIS A 225 -4.65 -8.21 -10.68
CA HIS A 225 -5.42 -8.86 -9.62
C HIS A 225 -5.27 -10.38 -9.71
N ARG A 226 -5.19 -11.03 -8.54
CA ARG A 226 -5.26 -12.49 -8.41
C ARG A 226 -6.00 -12.82 -7.13
N ASP A 227 -7.30 -12.63 -7.21
CA ASP A 227 -8.23 -12.57 -6.10
C ASP A 227 -9.31 -13.65 -6.24
N LYS A 228 -10.26 -13.73 -5.30
CA LYS A 228 -11.49 -14.49 -5.57
C LYS A 228 -12.50 -13.60 -6.27
N GLU A 229 -12.64 -12.38 -5.78
CA GLU A 229 -13.57 -11.39 -6.31
C GLU A 229 -12.84 -10.06 -6.48
N THR A 230 -12.94 -9.51 -7.69
CA THR A 230 -12.46 -8.16 -7.98
C THR A 230 -13.61 -7.30 -8.45
N ARG A 231 -13.71 -6.11 -7.84
CA ARG A 231 -14.68 -5.11 -8.24
C ARG A 231 -13.98 -3.81 -8.59
N ASP A 232 -13.94 -3.53 -9.88
CA ASP A 232 -13.48 -2.27 -10.40
C ASP A 232 -14.64 -1.26 -10.42
N PRO A 233 -14.42 0.04 -10.13
CA PRO A 233 -15.40 1.12 -10.31
C PRO A 233 -15.02 2.14 -11.40
N ALA A 234 -16.01 2.93 -11.83
CA ALA A 234 -15.95 3.70 -13.06
C ALA A 234 -14.71 4.61 -13.18
N GLY A 235 -14.18 4.74 -14.39
CA GLY A 235 -13.11 5.70 -14.70
C GLY A 235 -11.70 5.26 -14.28
N SER A 236 -11.47 3.96 -14.04
CA SER A 236 -10.13 3.38 -14.02
C SER A 236 -9.45 3.58 -15.39
N ARG A 237 -8.17 3.98 -15.38
CA ARG A 237 -7.40 4.18 -16.62
C ARG A 237 -6.06 3.45 -16.56
N GLY A 238 -5.79 2.62 -17.56
CA GLY A 238 -4.54 1.88 -17.70
C GLY A 238 -4.79 0.41 -18.01
N PRO A 239 -3.73 -0.37 -18.31
CA PRO A 239 -3.85 -1.80 -18.55
C PRO A 239 -4.32 -2.55 -17.30
N GLY A 240 -5.26 -3.49 -17.45
CA GLY A 240 -5.75 -4.37 -16.39
C GLY A 240 -5.48 -5.85 -16.69
N SER A 241 -5.12 -6.63 -15.67
CA SER A 241 -5.04 -8.09 -15.77
C SER A 241 -5.67 -8.74 -14.55
N HIS A 242 -6.70 -9.56 -14.76
CA HIS A 242 -7.48 -10.22 -13.73
C HIS A 242 -7.32 -11.74 -13.85
N ARG A 243 -7.22 -12.40 -12.70
CA ARG A 243 -7.17 -13.86 -12.60
C ARG A 243 -7.88 -14.30 -11.33
N ASP A 244 -9.18 -14.19 -11.40
CA ASP A 244 -10.11 -14.20 -10.30
C ASP A 244 -11.14 -15.33 -10.45
N LYS A 245 -12.07 -15.47 -9.50
CA LYS A 245 -13.27 -16.29 -9.77
C LYS A 245 -14.31 -15.44 -10.46
N GLU A 246 -14.52 -14.23 -9.94
CA GLU A 246 -15.50 -13.28 -10.44
C GLU A 246 -14.84 -11.92 -10.60
N THR A 247 -14.95 -11.34 -11.79
CA THR A 247 -14.53 -9.97 -12.06
C THR A 247 -15.72 -9.16 -12.52
N ARG A 248 -15.92 -8.01 -11.89
CA ARG A 248 -16.95 -7.05 -12.28
C ARG A 248 -16.32 -5.73 -12.64
N ASP A 249 -16.29 -5.46 -13.93
CA ASP A 249 -15.85 -4.19 -14.48
C ASP A 249 -17.00 -3.14 -14.41
N PRO A 250 -16.69 -1.85 -14.24
CA PRO A 250 -17.60 -0.70 -14.19
C PRO A 250 -17.52 0.24 -15.42
N ALA A 251 -18.59 0.99 -15.70
CA ALA A 251 -18.65 1.81 -16.91
C ALA A 251 -17.48 2.81 -16.99
N GLY A 252 -16.91 3.00 -18.18
CA GLY A 252 -15.86 4.00 -18.41
C GLY A 252 -14.44 3.62 -17.96
N SER A 253 -14.17 2.32 -17.71
CA SER A 253 -12.80 1.81 -17.70
C SER A 253 -12.14 2.05 -19.06
N ARG A 254 -10.91 2.56 -19.08
CA ARG A 254 -10.16 2.86 -20.32
C ARG A 254 -8.77 2.23 -20.29
N GLY A 255 -8.49 1.34 -21.22
CA GLY A 255 -7.21 0.67 -21.36
C GLY A 255 -7.39 -0.79 -21.77
N PRO A 256 -6.30 -1.46 -22.21
CA PRO A 256 -6.37 -2.86 -22.54
C PRO A 256 -6.60 -3.73 -21.30
N GLY A 257 -7.49 -4.72 -21.39
CA GLY A 257 -7.86 -5.63 -20.31
C GLY A 257 -7.62 -7.09 -20.69
N SER A 258 -7.15 -7.90 -19.73
CA SER A 258 -7.04 -9.35 -19.85
C SER A 258 -7.71 -10.01 -18.67
N HIS A 259 -8.69 -10.87 -18.92
CA HIS A 259 -9.44 -11.60 -17.91
C HIS A 259 -9.20 -13.11 -18.06
N ARG A 260 -9.04 -13.79 -16.93
CA ARG A 260 -8.91 -15.25 -16.88
C ARG A 260 -9.58 -15.77 -15.62
N ASP A 261 -10.90 -15.69 -15.66
CA ASP A 261 -11.80 -15.78 -14.54
C ASP A 261 -12.76 -16.96 -14.72
N LYS A 262 -13.67 -17.19 -13.76
CA LYS A 262 -14.82 -18.07 -14.05
C LYS A 262 -15.92 -17.27 -14.70
N GLU A 263 -16.21 -16.10 -14.14
CA GLU A 263 -17.26 -15.21 -14.61
C GLU A 263 -16.69 -13.79 -14.72
N THR A 264 -16.85 -13.21 -15.90
CA THR A 264 -16.53 -11.79 -16.14
C THR A 264 -17.78 -11.06 -16.56
N ARG A 265 -18.06 -9.94 -15.89
CA ARG A 265 -19.16 -9.06 -16.27
C ARG A 265 -18.64 -7.69 -16.63
N ASP A 266 -18.83 -7.36 -17.88
CA ASP A 266 -18.43 -6.09 -18.44
C ASP A 266 -19.55 -5.03 -18.38
N PRO A 267 -19.22 -3.73 -18.26
CA PRO A 267 -20.13 -2.58 -18.14
C PRO A 267 -20.14 -1.66 -19.38
N ALA A 268 -21.27 -0.98 -19.65
CA ALA A 268 -21.40 -0.13 -20.82
C ALA A 268 -20.31 0.96 -20.86
N GLY A 269 -19.80 1.30 -22.05
CA GLY A 269 -18.83 2.39 -22.21
C GLY A 269 -17.41 2.10 -21.72
N SER A 270 -17.07 0.82 -21.50
CA SER A 270 -15.67 0.39 -21.43
C SER A 270 -14.97 0.60 -22.77
N GLY A 271 -13.70 1.04 -22.72
CA GLY A 271 -12.92 1.40 -23.91
C GLY A 271 -11.53 0.77 -23.91
N GLY A 272 -11.13 0.13 -25.01
CA GLY A 272 -9.82 -0.50 -25.16
C GLY A 272 -9.91 -1.96 -25.63
N SER A 273 -8.77 -2.56 -25.95
CA SER A 273 -8.72 -3.97 -26.38
C SER A 273 -8.94 -4.91 -25.20
N ARG A 274 -9.81 -5.91 -25.34
CA ARG A 274 -10.13 -6.86 -24.28
C ARG A 274 -9.88 -8.29 -24.72
N SER A 275 -9.36 -9.10 -23.80
CA SER A 275 -9.18 -10.53 -24.00
C SER A 275 -9.72 -11.30 -22.81
N HIS A 276 -10.67 -12.21 -23.08
CA HIS A 276 -11.33 -13.05 -22.09
C HIS A 276 -10.93 -14.52 -22.30
N ARG A 277 -10.75 -15.24 -21.19
CA ARG A 277 -10.58 -16.69 -21.18
C ARG A 277 -11.23 -17.24 -19.93
N ASP A 278 -12.55 -17.22 -19.98
CA ASP A 278 -13.44 -17.36 -18.85
C ASP A 278 -14.37 -18.59 -19.05
N LYS A 279 -15.23 -18.89 -18.08
CA LYS A 279 -16.34 -19.83 -18.37
C LYS A 279 -17.51 -19.06 -18.97
N GLU A 280 -17.84 -17.93 -18.36
CA GLU A 280 -18.95 -17.08 -18.79
C GLU A 280 -18.46 -15.64 -18.87
N THR A 281 -18.70 -15.02 -20.02
CA THR A 281 -18.47 -13.58 -20.23
C THR A 281 -19.78 -12.93 -20.62
N ARG A 282 -20.09 -11.82 -19.94
CA ARG A 282 -21.27 -11.01 -20.27
C ARG A 282 -20.86 -9.59 -20.60
N ASP A 283 -21.02 -9.26 -21.87
CA ASP A 283 -20.76 -7.94 -22.37
C ASP A 283 -22.02 -7.04 -22.25
N PRO A 284 -21.84 -5.72 -22.18
CA PRO A 284 -22.88 -4.68 -22.07
C PRO A 284 -22.95 -3.84 -23.36
N ALA A 285 -24.07 -3.15 -23.58
CA ALA A 285 -24.21 -2.29 -24.76
C ALA A 285 -23.20 -1.13 -24.71
N GLY A 286 -22.59 -0.78 -25.85
CA GLY A 286 -21.70 0.39 -25.95
C GLY A 286 -20.26 0.18 -25.47
N SER A 287 -19.79 -1.07 -25.32
CA SER A 287 -18.36 -1.37 -25.27
C SER A 287 -17.69 -0.94 -26.59
N ARG A 288 -16.53 -0.28 -26.50
CA ARG A 288 -15.80 0.24 -27.68
C ARG A 288 -14.36 -0.28 -27.69
N GLY A 289 -14.01 -1.08 -28.69
CA GLY A 289 -12.65 -1.56 -28.89
C GLY A 289 -12.62 -3.01 -29.37
N PRO A 290 -11.45 -3.52 -29.79
CA PRO A 290 -11.33 -4.91 -30.23
C PRO A 290 -11.53 -5.89 -29.06
N GLY A 291 -12.37 -6.91 -29.25
CA GLY A 291 -12.63 -7.97 -28.27
C GLY A 291 -12.15 -9.33 -28.74
N SER A 292 -11.63 -10.16 -27.83
CA SER A 292 -11.26 -11.55 -28.10
C SER A 292 -11.72 -12.47 -26.98
N HIS A 293 -12.61 -13.40 -27.30
CA HIS A 293 -13.26 -14.29 -26.34
C HIS A 293 -12.84 -15.74 -26.61
N ARG A 294 -12.55 -16.47 -25.53
CA ARG A 294 -12.26 -17.90 -25.57
C ARG A 294 -12.87 -18.57 -24.35
N ASP A 295 -14.18 -18.58 -24.35
CA ASP A 295 -15.05 -18.84 -23.21
C ASP A 295 -15.90 -20.09 -23.45
N LYS A 296 -16.70 -20.49 -22.46
CA LYS A 296 -17.75 -21.49 -22.73
C LYS A 296 -18.99 -20.80 -23.27
N GLU A 297 -19.40 -19.72 -22.61
CA GLU A 297 -20.57 -18.94 -22.99
C GLU A 297 -20.20 -17.45 -23.03
N THR A 298 -20.56 -16.81 -24.14
CA THR A 298 -20.41 -15.36 -24.33
C THR A 298 -21.78 -14.76 -24.67
N ARG A 299 -22.11 -13.63 -24.05
CA ARG A 299 -23.35 -12.91 -24.31
C ARG A 299 -23.07 -11.45 -24.64
N ASP A 300 -23.32 -11.09 -25.89
CA ASP A 300 -23.09 -9.76 -26.43
C ASP A 300 -24.43 -9.02 -26.64
N PRO A 301 -24.56 -7.76 -26.20
CA PRO A 301 -25.75 -6.94 -26.39
C PRO A 301 -25.53 -5.83 -27.45
N ALA A 302 -26.63 -5.32 -28.00
CA ALA A 302 -26.60 -4.44 -29.17
C ALA A 302 -25.71 -3.20 -28.97
N GLY A 303 -24.92 -2.84 -29.99
CA GLY A 303 -24.09 -1.63 -29.99
C GLY A 303 -22.66 -1.78 -29.43
N SER A 304 -22.12 -3.00 -29.35
CA SER A 304 -20.68 -3.23 -29.24
C SER A 304 -19.98 -2.81 -30.55
N GLY A 305 -19.23 -1.72 -30.50
CA GLY A 305 -18.79 -0.97 -31.70
C GLY A 305 -17.39 -1.29 -32.21
N GLY A 306 -16.84 -2.48 -31.94
CA GLY A 306 -15.47 -2.86 -32.31
C GLY A 306 -15.38 -4.24 -32.96
N PRO A 307 -14.27 -4.54 -33.66
CA PRO A 307 -14.06 -5.86 -34.24
C PRO A 307 -13.88 -6.92 -33.15
N GLY A 308 -14.63 -8.02 -33.25
CA GLY A 308 -14.65 -9.11 -32.26
C GLY A 308 -14.14 -10.43 -32.83
N SER A 309 -13.47 -11.25 -32.02
CA SER A 309 -13.14 -12.63 -32.35
C SER A 309 -13.65 -13.58 -31.25
N HIS A 310 -14.49 -14.54 -31.60
CA HIS A 310 -15.08 -15.51 -30.67
C HIS A 310 -14.59 -16.93 -30.99
N ARG A 311 -14.22 -17.66 -29.94
CA ARG A 311 -13.91 -19.10 -30.01
C ARG A 311 -14.52 -19.78 -28.78
N ASP A 312 -15.83 -19.80 -28.78
CA ASP A 312 -16.66 -20.16 -27.63
C ASP A 312 -17.45 -21.45 -27.90
N LYS A 313 -18.11 -22.02 -26.88
CA LYS A 313 -19.06 -23.11 -27.13
C LYS A 313 -20.40 -22.53 -27.59
N GLU A 314 -20.88 -21.52 -26.87
CA GLU A 314 -22.13 -20.82 -27.19
C GLU A 314 -21.89 -19.32 -27.20
N THR A 315 -22.34 -18.66 -28.26
CA THR A 315 -22.35 -17.20 -28.40
C THR A 315 -23.77 -16.74 -28.66
N ARG A 316 -24.22 -15.71 -27.91
CA ARG A 316 -25.51 -15.06 -28.14
C ARG A 316 -25.27 -13.62 -28.56
N ASP A 317 -25.47 -13.37 -29.85
CA ASP A 317 -25.30 -12.06 -30.45
C ASP A 317 -26.66 -11.34 -30.61
N PRO A 318 -26.68 -10.00 -30.64
CA PRO A 318 -27.89 -9.20 -30.78
C PRO A 318 -28.03 -8.61 -32.20
N ALA A 319 -29.25 -8.26 -32.62
CA ALA A 319 -29.47 -7.56 -33.89
C ALA A 319 -28.94 -6.10 -33.84
N GLY A 320 -28.10 -5.70 -34.80
CA GLY A 320 -27.64 -4.32 -35.01
C GLY A 320 -26.25 -4.24 -35.67
N PRO A 321 -25.81 -3.05 -36.16
CA PRO A 321 -24.52 -2.92 -36.86
C PRO A 321 -23.36 -2.98 -35.86
N GLY A 322 -22.97 -4.20 -35.48
CA GLY A 322 -21.69 -4.48 -34.83
C GLY A 322 -20.53 -4.33 -35.82
N GLY A 323 -19.32 -4.04 -35.33
CA GLY A 323 -18.12 -4.05 -36.16
C GLY A 323 -17.87 -5.43 -36.80
N PRO A 324 -16.93 -5.56 -37.75
CA PRO A 324 -16.64 -6.85 -38.37
C PRO A 324 -16.19 -7.88 -37.33
N GLY A 325 -16.94 -8.97 -37.19
CA GLY A 325 -16.69 -10.05 -36.24
C GLY A 325 -16.26 -11.36 -36.93
N SER A 326 -15.49 -12.19 -36.24
CA SER A 326 -15.16 -13.55 -36.70
C SER A 326 -15.49 -14.58 -35.62
N HIS A 327 -16.30 -15.58 -35.95
CA HIS A 327 -16.78 -16.60 -35.01
C HIS A 327 -16.22 -17.99 -35.38
N ARG A 328 -15.73 -18.73 -34.38
CA ARG A 328 -15.46 -20.18 -34.45
C ARG A 328 -16.13 -20.86 -33.27
N ASP A 329 -17.45 -20.72 -33.21
CA ASP A 329 -18.26 -21.18 -32.10
C ASP A 329 -18.97 -22.48 -32.47
N LYS A 330 -19.38 -23.27 -31.47
CA LYS A 330 -20.18 -24.48 -31.75
C LYS A 330 -21.64 -24.13 -32.03
N GLU A 331 -22.17 -23.16 -31.29
CA GLU A 331 -23.52 -22.63 -31.48
C GLU A 331 -23.47 -21.09 -31.41
N THR A 332 -24.04 -20.45 -32.43
CA THR A 332 -24.28 -19.00 -32.45
C THR A 332 -25.79 -18.78 -32.57
N ARG A 333 -26.36 -17.94 -31.71
CA ARG A 333 -27.79 -17.59 -31.77
C ARG A 333 -27.94 -16.11 -32.10
N ASP A 334 -28.25 -15.85 -33.36
CA ASP A 334 -28.62 -14.52 -33.86
C ASP A 334 -30.15 -14.34 -33.80
N PRO A 335 -30.68 -13.20 -33.33
CA PRO A 335 -32.10 -12.91 -33.47
C PRO A 335 -32.43 -12.68 -34.95
N ALA A 336 -33.47 -13.37 -35.42
CA ALA A 336 -34.01 -13.19 -36.77
C ALA A 336 -34.41 -11.72 -36.99
N GLY A 337 -33.74 -11.05 -37.93
CA GLY A 337 -34.16 -9.73 -38.42
C GLY A 337 -35.36 -9.84 -39.37
N PRO A 338 -36.29 -8.87 -39.40
CA PRO A 338 -37.34 -8.86 -40.40
C PRO A 338 -36.76 -8.37 -41.75
N GLY A 339 -36.83 -9.21 -42.77
CA GLY A 339 -36.86 -8.77 -44.17
C GLY A 339 -35.56 -8.88 -44.96
N GLY A 340 -35.40 -10.01 -45.66
CA GLY A 340 -34.58 -10.11 -46.86
C GLY A 340 -35.22 -11.16 -47.77
N GLN A 341 -36.13 -10.74 -48.65
CA GLN A 341 -36.65 -11.64 -49.69
C GLN A 341 -35.49 -12.03 -50.63
N PRO A 342 -35.38 -13.30 -51.05
CA PRO A 342 -34.48 -13.67 -52.13
C PRO A 342 -34.99 -13.02 -53.42
N GLY A 343 -34.20 -12.09 -53.97
CA GLY A 343 -34.45 -11.50 -55.28
C GLY A 343 -34.42 -12.59 -56.35
N LEU A 344 -35.56 -12.81 -57.00
CA LEU A 344 -35.64 -13.54 -58.26
C LEU A 344 -35.24 -12.57 -59.37
N ASP A 345 -34.09 -12.81 -60.00
CA ASP A 345 -33.71 -12.12 -61.23
C ASP A 345 -34.66 -12.50 -62.37
N PRO A 346 -35.20 -11.54 -63.15
CA PRO A 346 -35.93 -11.87 -64.37
C PRO A 346 -34.95 -12.20 -65.52
N PRO A 347 -35.27 -13.17 -66.39
CA PRO A 347 -34.39 -13.52 -67.51
C PRO A 347 -34.39 -12.42 -68.58
N VAL A 348 -33.20 -11.95 -68.93
CA VAL A 348 -32.94 -11.10 -70.09
C VAL A 348 -33.15 -11.95 -71.35
N ARG A 349 -34.15 -11.61 -72.17
CA ARG A 349 -34.27 -12.09 -73.55
C ARG A 349 -33.44 -11.17 -74.46
N SER A 350 -32.44 -11.71 -75.12
CA SER A 350 -31.80 -11.09 -76.29
C SER A 350 -32.56 -11.51 -77.55
N HIS A 351 -32.86 -10.51 -78.38
CA HIS A 351 -33.48 -10.62 -79.71
C HIS A 351 -32.61 -11.33 -80.74
#